data_AF-A0A7R8V148-F1
#
_entry.id   AF-A0A7R8V148-F1
#
_cell.length_a   1.000
_cell.length_b   1.000
_cell.length_c   1.000
_cell.angle_alpha   90.00
_cell.angle_beta   90.00
_cell.angle_gamma   90.00
#
_symmetry.space_group_name_H-M   'P 1'
#
loop_
_entity.id
_entity.type
_entity.pdbx_description
1 polymer ?
#
loop_
_entity_poly.entity_id
_entity_poly.type
_entity_poly.pdbx_seq_one_letter_code
_entity_poly.pdbx_strand_id
1 'polypeptide(L)'
;MDLSQMCATGKDVTMTPNKSVIINSQKWNSILKHLNRNEEAIQQSEQEKKYKEYLKEGSAEMTCKWMNSIEKTRENKAIERQKREAEKIIEGERRFKELKENDEKARLEQVAKAQQMMNRLRIGTRELESAALLSEVLKGRELQCNFNADLNKSMSERKKKEAEQLQIQSVIAIEEQQRQMMEAKKRTDDYKNEVYRMAKDEAKRKMETSRRQTEYEKRMREQADKELQAQIERERAILQRKKEAMRKNALEAMKMVEQRRLRDKMENEIDNKIIEIFAKGKNNIADMKKEKDRQKKEEIVRMKDANAQKVFVQAADRSAEEEERLRKAVKEANDKIDQQEKDRIQRERILKAARIKQYLEDMERQKIAKAKQMEHIRWSIANRLKNEEVNQEFEKLKAQEKIKRAQEIRAVLLEQMKERKEMEQKQREQDSLCVSLTNERDDKNFMEFANVLIEDAKKKSRPILPLMRAVDKYKKASDMDVERKEPRHLKSNLPIQDKVEGTCACAASMSTSPPKNNQPIIKYDLNELKQLNPRVSPRTPLWA
;
A
#
# COMPACT_ATOMS: atom_id res chain seq x y z
N MET A 1 40.54 86.61 -31.01
CA MET A 1 40.19 87.80 -30.22
C MET A 1 41.50 88.46 -29.83
N ASP A 2 41.98 89.52 -30.49
CA ASP A 2 41.42 90.25 -31.62
C ASP A 2 42.52 90.67 -32.62
N LEU A 3 42.10 90.94 -33.86
CA LEU A 3 42.93 91.46 -34.95
C LEU A 3 42.27 92.74 -35.48
N SER A 4 42.87 93.91 -35.26
CA SER A 4 42.65 95.12 -36.08
C SER A 4 43.51 96.31 -35.66
N GLN A 5 43.67 97.24 -36.60
CA GLN A 5 44.22 98.61 -36.47
C GLN A 5 45.76 98.67 -36.25
N MET A 6 46.55 99.46 -37.01
CA MET A 6 46.22 100.54 -37.97
C MET A 6 47.06 100.46 -39.27
N CYS A 7 46.56 101.10 -40.34
CA CYS A 7 47.29 101.37 -41.58
C CYS A 7 47.61 102.87 -41.74
N ALA A 8 48.50 103.17 -42.70
CA ALA A 8 48.95 104.50 -43.13
C ALA A 8 49.82 105.27 -42.10
N THR A 9 50.84 106.03 -42.49
CA THR A 9 51.00 106.82 -43.73
C THR A 9 52.35 106.61 -44.43
N GLY A 10 52.35 106.71 -45.77
CA GLY A 10 53.59 106.77 -46.55
C GLY A 10 54.12 108.21 -46.69
N LYS A 11 55.41 108.32 -47.02
CA LYS A 11 56.05 109.50 -47.62
C LYS A 11 57.32 109.04 -48.34
N ASP A 12 57.35 109.22 -49.66
CA ASP A 12 58.56 108.99 -50.45
C ASP A 12 59.67 109.97 -50.02
N VAL A 13 60.87 109.44 -49.79
CA VAL A 13 62.08 110.25 -49.61
C VAL A 13 63.14 109.70 -50.55
N THR A 14 63.42 110.48 -51.60
CA THR A 14 64.42 110.19 -52.63
C THR A 14 65.81 109.98 -52.04
N MET A 15 66.52 108.91 -52.44
CA MET A 15 67.91 108.71 -52.06
C MET A 15 68.82 109.77 -52.71
N THR A 16 69.57 110.50 -51.89
CA THR A 16 70.76 111.25 -52.30
C THR A 16 71.98 110.68 -51.56
N PRO A 17 73.17 110.63 -52.18
CA PRO A 17 74.30 109.89 -51.63
C PRO A 17 75.01 110.62 -50.48
N ASN A 18 75.23 109.86 -49.39
CA ASN A 18 76.28 109.95 -48.37
C ASN A 18 76.77 111.32 -47.86
N LYS A 19 76.52 111.57 -46.56
CA LYS A 19 77.49 112.19 -45.64
C LYS A 19 77.53 111.40 -44.32
N SER A 20 78.71 110.92 -43.92
CA SER A 20 78.91 110.21 -42.66
C SER A 20 79.10 111.17 -41.47
N VAL A 21 78.58 110.79 -40.30
CA VAL A 21 78.73 111.52 -39.04
C VAL A 21 79.42 110.61 -38.03
N ILE A 22 80.51 111.08 -37.42
CA ILE A 22 81.31 110.32 -36.45
C ILE A 22 80.92 110.75 -35.03
N ILE A 23 80.62 109.79 -34.14
CA ILE A 23 80.16 110.03 -32.76
C ILE A 23 81.21 109.51 -31.75
N ASN A 24 81.39 110.22 -30.63
CA ASN A 24 82.37 109.90 -29.59
C ASN A 24 81.90 108.76 -28.64
N SER A 25 82.81 107.81 -28.39
CA SER A 25 82.68 106.61 -27.53
C SER A 25 82.02 106.84 -26.16
N GLN A 26 82.31 107.93 -25.45
CA GLN A 26 81.70 108.16 -24.13
C GLN A 26 80.16 108.27 -24.20
N LYS A 27 79.63 108.85 -25.28
CA LYS A 27 78.18 108.99 -25.50
C LYS A 27 77.54 107.63 -25.84
N TRP A 28 78.28 106.76 -26.53
CA TRP A 28 77.87 105.39 -26.84
C TRP A 28 77.71 104.51 -25.60
N ASN A 29 78.67 104.55 -24.67
CA ASN A 29 78.62 103.75 -23.44
C ASN A 29 77.51 104.19 -22.46
N SER A 30 77.15 105.47 -22.45
CA SER A 30 76.00 105.96 -21.68
C SER A 30 74.67 105.44 -22.26
N ILE A 31 74.55 105.41 -23.59
CA ILE A 31 73.40 104.83 -24.29
C ILE A 31 73.29 103.32 -23.99
N LEU A 32 74.39 102.57 -24.02
CA LEU A 32 74.42 101.14 -23.65
C LEU A 32 73.94 100.88 -22.22
N LYS A 33 74.37 101.66 -21.22
CA LYS A 33 73.86 101.50 -19.84
C LYS A 33 72.38 101.83 -19.70
N HIS A 34 71.86 102.79 -20.48
CA HIS A 34 70.43 103.07 -20.50
C HIS A 34 69.59 102.00 -21.22
N LEU A 35 70.15 101.32 -22.22
CA LEU A 35 69.53 100.16 -22.88
C LEU A 35 69.45 98.95 -21.92
N ASN A 36 70.54 98.61 -21.23
CA ASN A 36 70.62 97.40 -20.41
C ASN A 36 69.87 97.49 -19.06
N ARG A 37 69.43 98.69 -18.66
CA ARG A 37 68.75 98.92 -17.36
C ARG A 37 67.44 98.12 -17.20
N ASN A 38 66.77 97.78 -18.30
CA ASN A 38 65.59 96.91 -18.28
C ASN A 38 65.97 95.42 -18.07
N GLU A 39 67.12 94.98 -18.61
CA GLU A 39 67.57 93.59 -18.47
C GLU A 39 67.96 93.27 -17.03
N GLU A 40 68.66 94.19 -16.35
CA GLU A 40 69.02 94.07 -14.93
C GLU A 40 67.76 93.96 -14.03
N ALA A 41 66.73 94.76 -14.30
CA ALA A 41 65.46 94.73 -13.58
C ALA A 41 64.67 93.42 -13.80
N ILE A 42 64.70 92.88 -15.02
CA ILE A 42 64.10 91.58 -15.35
C ILE A 42 64.83 90.46 -14.59
N GLN A 43 66.17 90.44 -14.60
CA GLN A 43 66.97 89.43 -13.89
C GLN A 43 66.70 89.43 -12.38
N GLN A 44 66.57 90.59 -11.74
CA GLN A 44 66.21 90.69 -10.32
C GLN A 44 64.79 90.16 -10.06
N SER A 45 63.82 90.49 -10.92
CA SER A 45 62.45 89.95 -10.81
C SER A 45 62.41 88.42 -10.96
N GLU A 46 63.22 87.85 -11.84
CA GLU A 46 63.36 86.40 -11.99
C GLU A 46 64.01 85.73 -10.77
N GLN A 47 65.03 86.34 -10.18
CA GLN A 47 65.67 85.83 -8.97
C GLN A 47 64.69 85.85 -7.79
N GLU A 48 63.91 86.92 -7.62
CA GLU A 48 62.85 86.98 -6.61
C GLU A 48 61.76 85.92 -6.83
N LYS A 49 61.34 85.68 -8.09
CA LYS A 49 60.36 84.63 -8.42
C LYS A 49 60.89 83.25 -8.05
N LYS A 50 62.11 82.91 -8.48
CA LYS A 50 62.79 81.65 -8.15
C LYS A 50 62.94 81.45 -6.64
N TYR A 51 63.25 82.51 -5.88
CA TYR A 51 63.34 82.44 -4.42
C TYR A 51 61.97 82.25 -3.74
N LYS A 52 60.92 82.92 -4.23
CA LYS A 52 59.53 82.71 -3.77
C LYS A 52 59.01 81.32 -4.10
N GLU A 53 59.39 80.77 -5.26
CA GLU A 53 59.08 79.39 -5.67
C GLU A 53 59.79 78.37 -4.77
N TYR A 54 61.09 78.54 -4.51
CA TYR A 54 61.86 77.71 -3.58
C TYR A 54 61.25 77.70 -2.15
N LEU A 55 60.90 78.87 -1.61
CA LEU A 55 60.24 78.96 -0.30
C LEU A 55 58.85 78.31 -0.30
N LYS A 56 58.09 78.42 -1.40
CA LYS A 56 56.79 77.77 -1.56
C LYS A 56 56.92 76.24 -1.64
N GLU A 57 57.93 75.73 -2.34
CA GLU A 57 58.22 74.30 -2.46
C GLU A 57 58.66 73.71 -1.11
N GLY A 58 59.60 74.35 -0.40
CA GLY A 58 60.00 73.93 0.94
C GLY A 58 58.85 73.98 1.96
N SER A 59 57.98 75.00 1.88
CA SER A 59 56.76 75.09 2.69
C SER A 59 55.77 73.95 2.37
N ALA A 60 55.62 73.60 1.09
CA ALA A 60 54.78 72.48 0.67
C ALA A 60 55.34 71.13 1.16
N GLU A 61 56.65 70.88 1.01
CA GLU A 61 57.28 69.63 1.44
C GLU A 61 57.17 69.42 2.97
N MET A 62 57.33 70.48 3.75
CA MET A 62 57.11 70.46 5.20
C MET A 62 55.64 70.20 5.55
N THR A 63 54.70 70.85 4.83
CA THR A 63 53.26 70.64 5.02
C THR A 63 52.83 69.20 4.70
N CYS A 64 53.38 68.61 3.64
CA CYS A 64 53.18 67.20 3.28
C CYS A 64 53.65 66.24 4.38
N LYS A 65 54.67 66.61 5.17
CA LYS A 65 55.16 65.78 6.28
C LYS A 65 54.23 65.84 7.51
N TRP A 66 53.46 66.91 7.71
CA TRP A 66 52.57 67.07 8.87
C TRP A 66 51.39 66.08 8.89
N MET A 67 51.35 65.20 9.89
CA MET A 67 50.29 64.19 10.04
C MET A 67 48.89 64.79 10.25
N ASN A 68 48.81 66.00 10.82
CA ASN A 68 47.56 66.72 11.07
C ASN A 68 47.12 67.59 9.88
N SER A 69 47.78 67.50 8.71
CA SER A 69 47.27 68.11 7.49
C SER A 69 45.88 67.55 7.14
N ILE A 70 45.01 68.42 6.62
CA ILE A 70 43.65 68.04 6.17
C ILE A 70 43.73 66.96 5.09
N GLU A 71 44.76 67.00 4.24
CA GLU A 71 45.00 66.04 3.16
C GLU A 71 45.33 64.65 3.72
N LYS A 72 46.35 64.54 4.57
CA LYS A 72 46.67 63.28 5.27
C LYS A 72 45.52 62.76 6.13
N THR A 73 44.74 63.65 6.74
CA THR A 73 43.54 63.26 7.51
C THR A 73 42.47 62.65 6.61
N ARG A 74 42.28 63.19 5.39
CA ARG A 74 41.36 62.63 4.38
C ARG A 74 41.88 61.31 3.81
N GLU A 75 43.18 61.23 3.54
CA GLU A 75 43.86 60.03 3.06
C GLU A 75 43.77 58.87 4.07
N ASN A 76 44.12 59.13 5.34
CA ASN A 76 43.98 58.15 6.42
C ASN A 76 42.52 57.68 6.57
N LYS A 77 41.52 58.57 6.49
CA LYS A 77 40.09 58.20 6.48
C LYS A 77 39.63 57.50 5.20
N ALA A 78 40.37 57.59 4.10
CA ALA A 78 40.11 56.81 2.89
C ALA A 78 40.69 55.40 3.04
N ILE A 79 41.95 55.28 3.48
CA ILE A 79 42.63 54.02 3.79
C ILE A 79 41.85 53.21 4.84
N GLU A 80 41.36 53.86 5.91
CA GLU A 80 40.58 53.20 6.95
C GLU A 80 39.22 52.70 6.45
N ARG A 81 38.57 53.44 5.53
CA ARG A 81 37.35 52.97 4.85
C ARG A 81 37.64 51.78 3.95
N GLN A 82 38.69 51.84 3.13
CA GLN A 82 39.13 50.72 2.29
C GLN A 82 39.47 49.48 3.12
N LYS A 83 40.13 49.62 4.27
CA LYS A 83 40.36 48.51 5.22
C LYS A 83 39.06 47.93 5.75
N ARG A 84 38.13 48.76 6.24
CA ARG A 84 36.81 48.29 6.72
C ARG A 84 35.95 47.67 5.61
N GLU A 85 36.10 48.09 4.36
CA GLU A 85 35.43 47.48 3.21
C GLU A 85 36.08 46.14 2.84
N ALA A 86 37.41 46.05 2.81
CA ALA A 86 38.14 44.80 2.61
C ALA A 86 37.85 43.76 3.71
N GLU A 87 37.83 44.18 4.99
CA GLU A 87 37.46 43.33 6.13
C GLU A 87 36.03 42.79 5.99
N LYS A 88 35.07 43.63 5.57
CA LYS A 88 33.69 43.19 5.29
C LYS A 88 33.61 42.20 4.14
N ILE A 89 34.41 42.37 3.09
CA ILE A 89 34.47 41.45 1.95
C ILE A 89 35.05 40.11 2.42
N ILE A 90 36.18 40.10 3.13
CA ILE A 90 36.83 38.88 3.65
C ILE A 90 35.91 38.13 4.63
N GLU A 91 35.26 38.83 5.55
CA GLU A 91 34.32 38.24 6.50
C GLU A 91 33.03 37.75 5.81
N GLY A 92 32.57 38.45 4.76
CA GLY A 92 31.47 38.01 3.90
C GLY A 92 31.82 36.73 3.13
N GLU A 93 33.03 36.65 2.56
CA GLU A 93 33.54 35.44 1.89
C GLU A 93 33.69 34.26 2.85
N ARG A 94 34.18 34.49 4.09
CA ARG A 94 34.25 33.47 5.13
C ARG A 94 32.85 32.91 5.43
N ARG A 95 31.90 33.77 5.76
CA ARG A 95 30.51 33.37 6.07
C ARG A 95 29.84 32.67 4.90
N PHE A 96 30.13 33.08 3.67
CA PHE A 96 29.61 32.42 2.47
C PHE A 96 30.20 31.02 2.26
N LYS A 97 31.49 30.81 2.57
CA LYS A 97 32.13 29.48 2.55
C LYS A 97 31.54 28.58 3.65
N GLU A 98 31.43 29.08 4.88
CA GLU A 98 30.80 28.37 6.00
C GLU A 98 29.35 27.99 5.71
N LEU A 99 28.56 28.90 5.12
CA LEU A 99 27.19 28.62 4.69
C LEU A 99 27.14 27.53 3.63
N LYS A 100 27.99 27.60 2.59
CA LYS A 100 28.07 26.54 1.57
C LYS A 100 28.48 25.18 2.14
N GLU A 101 29.42 25.14 3.08
CA GLU A 101 29.81 23.89 3.74
C GLU A 101 28.66 23.31 4.57
N ASN A 102 27.90 24.16 5.26
CA ASN A 102 26.74 23.73 6.04
C ASN A 102 25.58 23.28 5.14
N ASP A 103 25.31 23.98 4.04
CA ASP A 103 24.33 23.60 3.04
C ASP A 103 24.69 22.25 2.38
N GLU A 104 25.96 22.03 2.03
CA GLU A 104 26.40 20.75 1.45
C GLU A 104 26.34 19.62 2.49
N LYS A 105 26.70 19.87 3.77
CA LYS A 105 26.49 18.89 4.86
C LYS A 105 25.00 18.54 5.02
N ALA A 106 24.11 19.54 5.07
CA ALA A 106 22.67 19.34 5.19
C ALA A 106 22.09 18.58 3.97
N ARG A 107 22.58 18.88 2.76
CA ARG A 107 22.25 18.17 1.52
C ARG A 107 22.72 16.71 1.55
N LEU A 108 23.97 16.45 1.96
CA LEU A 108 24.50 15.10 2.11
C LEU A 108 23.71 14.29 3.14
N GLU A 109 23.31 14.90 4.27
CA GLU A 109 22.40 14.28 5.22
C GLU A 109 21.02 13.96 4.64
N GLN A 110 20.41 14.88 3.89
CA GLN A 110 19.13 14.64 3.22
C GLN A 110 19.24 13.50 2.21
N VAL A 111 20.31 13.48 1.42
CA VAL A 111 20.60 12.40 0.45
C VAL A 111 20.81 11.06 1.17
N ALA A 112 21.54 11.04 2.29
CA ALA A 112 21.74 9.83 3.09
C ALA A 112 20.42 9.32 3.71
N LYS A 113 19.59 10.21 4.26
CA LYS A 113 18.26 9.88 4.78
C LYS A 113 17.33 9.33 3.69
N ALA A 114 17.36 9.93 2.49
CA ALA A 114 16.60 9.46 1.34
C ALA A 114 17.11 8.09 0.84
N GLN A 115 18.43 7.87 0.75
CA GLN A 115 19.02 6.57 0.41
C GLN A 115 18.65 5.50 1.44
N GLN A 116 18.69 5.81 2.74
CA GLN A 116 18.26 4.88 3.79
C GLN A 116 16.78 4.51 3.67
N MET A 117 15.91 5.49 3.37
CA MET A 117 14.48 5.25 3.17
C MET A 117 14.23 4.38 1.93
N MET A 118 14.86 4.70 0.79
CA MET A 118 14.80 3.88 -0.42
C MET A 118 15.30 2.45 -0.17
N ASN A 119 16.40 2.31 0.57
CA ASN A 119 16.94 1.00 0.92
C ASN A 119 15.99 0.19 1.80
N ARG A 120 15.23 0.79 2.74
CA ARG A 120 14.20 0.07 3.52
C ARG A 120 12.99 -0.34 2.67
N LEU A 121 12.59 0.48 1.70
CA LEU A 121 11.43 0.21 0.84
C LEU A 121 11.66 -0.91 -0.18
N ARG A 122 12.92 -1.32 -0.41
CA ARG A 122 13.25 -2.48 -1.27
C ARG A 122 12.67 -3.79 -0.72
N ILE A 123 12.40 -4.73 -1.61
CA ILE A 123 11.68 -5.97 -1.29
C ILE A 123 12.46 -6.82 -0.26
N GLY A 124 13.76 -7.02 -0.47
CA GLY A 124 14.60 -7.85 0.41
C GLY A 124 14.67 -7.31 1.84
N THR A 125 15.05 -6.05 1.99
CA THR A 125 15.11 -5.33 3.28
C THR A 125 13.75 -5.29 3.97
N ARG A 126 12.65 -5.07 3.25
CA ARG A 126 11.29 -5.14 3.84
C ARG A 126 10.93 -6.53 4.35
N GLU A 127 11.29 -7.60 3.63
CA GLU A 127 11.11 -8.98 4.11
C GLU A 127 11.97 -9.27 5.35
N LEU A 128 13.18 -8.71 5.40
CA LEU A 128 14.09 -8.82 6.53
C LEU A 128 13.61 -8.02 7.76
N GLU A 129 13.03 -6.83 7.59
CA GLU A 129 12.33 -6.09 8.66
C GLU A 129 11.11 -6.88 9.17
N SER A 130 10.34 -7.50 8.28
CA SER A 130 9.25 -8.40 8.67
C SER A 130 9.74 -9.62 9.45
N ALA A 131 10.91 -10.17 9.10
CA ALA A 131 11.54 -11.26 9.82
C ALA A 131 12.11 -10.81 11.19
N ALA A 132 12.59 -9.58 11.30
CA ALA A 132 12.98 -8.97 12.57
C ALA A 132 11.78 -8.84 13.51
N LEU A 133 10.65 -8.30 13.02
CA LEU A 133 9.40 -8.22 13.78
C LEU A 133 8.90 -9.60 14.21
N LEU A 134 8.96 -10.61 13.35
CA LEU A 134 8.62 -11.99 13.72
C LEU A 134 9.54 -12.54 14.82
N SER A 135 10.83 -12.20 14.80
CA SER A 135 11.77 -12.54 15.88
C SER A 135 11.37 -11.90 17.22
N GLU A 136 10.95 -10.62 17.21
CA GLU A 136 10.42 -9.94 18.40
C GLU A 136 9.14 -10.60 18.93
N VAL A 137 8.18 -10.91 18.05
CA VAL A 137 6.91 -11.56 18.42
C VAL A 137 7.15 -12.96 19.02
N LEU A 138 8.08 -13.73 18.46
CA LEU A 138 8.45 -15.03 19.02
C LEU A 138 9.10 -14.89 20.41
N LYS A 139 9.92 -13.86 20.64
CA LYS A 139 10.48 -13.58 21.98
C LYS A 139 9.40 -13.16 22.97
N GLY A 140 8.46 -12.29 22.57
CA GLY A 140 7.30 -11.92 23.39
C GLY A 140 6.45 -13.12 23.76
N ARG A 141 6.23 -14.05 22.82
CA ARG A 141 5.50 -15.31 23.07
C ARG A 141 6.24 -16.24 24.03
N GLU A 142 7.56 -16.36 23.93
CA GLU A 142 8.37 -17.13 24.89
C GLU A 142 8.19 -16.59 26.31
N LEU A 143 8.30 -15.26 26.49
CA LEU A 143 8.08 -14.60 27.78
C LEU A 143 6.65 -14.82 28.31
N GLN A 144 5.64 -14.74 27.45
CA GLN A 144 4.24 -15.02 27.80
C GLN A 144 4.04 -16.48 28.24
N CYS A 145 4.65 -17.45 27.54
CA CYS A 145 4.61 -18.86 27.93
C CYS A 145 5.25 -19.10 29.29
N ASN A 146 6.40 -18.48 29.56
CA ASN A 146 7.09 -18.58 30.85
C ASN A 146 6.25 -17.97 31.98
N PHE A 147 5.74 -16.76 31.78
CA PHE A 147 4.85 -16.09 32.74
C PHE A 147 3.59 -16.93 33.05
N ASN A 148 2.94 -17.48 32.02
CA ASN A 148 1.77 -18.35 32.19
C ASN A 148 2.12 -19.65 32.92
N ALA A 149 3.31 -20.23 32.70
CA ALA A 149 3.76 -21.40 33.42
C ALA A 149 3.96 -21.11 34.92
N ASP A 150 4.54 -19.96 35.27
CA ASP A 150 4.74 -19.56 36.67
C ASP A 150 3.43 -19.16 37.36
N LEU A 151 2.52 -18.48 36.65
CA LEU A 151 1.16 -18.22 37.12
C LEU A 151 0.40 -19.53 37.40
N ASN A 152 0.50 -20.52 36.50
CA ASN A 152 -0.12 -21.84 36.68
C ASN A 152 0.47 -22.61 37.87
N LYS A 153 1.79 -22.53 38.12
CA LYS A 153 2.41 -23.09 39.34
C LYS A 153 1.82 -22.44 40.60
N SER A 154 1.80 -21.11 40.66
CA SER A 154 1.27 -20.38 41.82
C SER A 154 -0.23 -20.67 42.06
N MET A 155 -1.03 -20.76 40.99
CA MET A 155 -2.44 -21.15 41.10
C MET A 155 -2.63 -22.61 41.54
N SER A 156 -1.75 -23.51 41.13
CA SER A 156 -1.75 -24.92 41.60
C SER A 156 -1.42 -25.00 43.10
N GLU A 157 -0.42 -24.25 43.56
CA GLU A 157 -0.07 -24.16 44.98
C GLU A 157 -1.19 -23.56 45.83
N ARG A 158 -1.88 -22.51 45.35
CA ARG A 158 -3.06 -21.94 46.02
C ARG A 158 -4.18 -22.97 46.15
N LYS A 159 -4.53 -23.66 45.06
CA LYS A 159 -5.56 -24.71 45.07
C LYS A 159 -5.23 -25.86 46.03
N LYS A 160 -3.96 -26.24 46.18
CA LYS A 160 -3.53 -27.23 47.18
C LYS A 160 -3.79 -26.74 48.60
N LYS A 161 -3.36 -25.51 48.93
CA LYS A 161 -3.59 -24.89 50.25
C LYS A 161 -5.09 -24.72 50.56
N GLU A 162 -5.90 -24.33 49.57
CA GLU A 162 -7.35 -24.24 49.70
C GLU A 162 -7.99 -25.63 49.96
N ALA A 163 -7.54 -26.67 49.24
CA ALA A 163 -8.00 -28.04 49.47
C ALA A 163 -7.59 -28.59 50.86
N GLU A 164 -6.37 -28.31 51.31
CA GLU A 164 -5.88 -28.63 52.66
C GLU A 164 -6.74 -27.93 53.74
N GLN A 165 -7.05 -26.65 53.56
CA GLN A 165 -7.93 -25.90 54.46
C GLN A 165 -9.35 -26.45 54.50
N LEU A 166 -9.94 -26.77 53.34
CA LEU A 166 -11.26 -27.40 53.25
C LEU A 166 -11.28 -28.79 53.90
N GLN A 167 -10.21 -29.57 53.73
CA GLN A 167 -10.07 -30.86 54.41
C GLN A 167 -10.07 -30.69 55.94
N ILE A 168 -9.26 -29.76 56.47
CA ILE A 168 -9.23 -29.45 57.91
C ILE A 168 -10.61 -29.00 58.41
N GLN A 169 -11.28 -28.09 57.71
CA GLN A 169 -12.64 -27.64 58.05
C GLN A 169 -13.65 -28.79 58.04
N SER A 170 -13.56 -29.71 57.07
CA SER A 170 -14.45 -30.87 57.00
C SER A 170 -14.26 -31.84 58.17
N VAL A 171 -13.02 -32.06 58.63
CA VAL A 171 -12.72 -32.88 59.81
C VAL A 171 -13.31 -32.23 61.07
N ILE A 172 -13.08 -30.93 61.27
CA ILE A 172 -13.63 -30.17 62.41
C ILE A 172 -15.17 -30.25 62.43
N ALA A 173 -15.83 -30.09 61.29
CA ALA A 173 -17.29 -30.18 61.19
C ALA A 173 -17.82 -31.59 61.52
N ILE A 174 -17.11 -32.66 61.10
CA ILE A 174 -17.45 -34.04 61.45
C ILE A 174 -17.27 -34.29 62.96
N GLU A 175 -16.16 -33.83 63.56
CA GLU A 175 -15.91 -33.94 65.00
C GLU A 175 -16.96 -33.17 65.83
N GLU A 176 -17.35 -31.98 65.39
CA GLU A 176 -18.40 -31.20 66.04
C GLU A 176 -19.77 -31.89 65.92
N GLN A 177 -20.13 -32.41 64.75
CA GLN A 177 -21.36 -33.17 64.56
C GLN A 177 -21.38 -34.44 65.44
N GLN A 178 -20.26 -35.17 65.54
CA GLN A 178 -20.13 -36.32 66.44
C GLN A 178 -20.30 -35.91 67.91
N ARG A 179 -19.72 -34.78 68.33
CA ARG A 179 -19.90 -34.23 69.69
C ARG A 179 -21.36 -33.88 69.97
N GLN A 180 -22.02 -33.18 69.06
CA GLN A 180 -23.45 -32.84 69.18
C GLN A 180 -24.33 -34.09 69.27
N MET A 181 -24.05 -35.12 68.46
CA MET A 181 -24.76 -36.41 68.53
C MET A 181 -24.53 -37.15 69.86
N MET A 182 -23.30 -37.13 70.38
CA MET A 182 -22.97 -37.72 71.69
C MET A 182 -23.65 -36.97 72.84
N GLU A 183 -23.71 -35.64 72.79
CA GLU A 183 -24.45 -34.83 73.75
C GLU A 183 -25.97 -35.06 73.67
N ALA A 184 -26.54 -35.10 72.47
CA ALA A 184 -27.96 -35.36 72.27
C ALA A 184 -28.35 -36.76 72.78
N LYS A 185 -27.50 -37.77 72.52
CA LYS A 185 -27.67 -39.12 73.07
C LYS A 185 -27.61 -39.10 74.59
N LYS A 186 -26.60 -38.46 75.19
CA LYS A 186 -26.48 -38.33 76.65
C LYS A 186 -27.72 -37.67 77.27
N ARG A 187 -28.19 -36.54 76.74
CA ARG A 187 -29.42 -35.87 77.19
C ARG A 187 -30.65 -36.78 77.09
N THR A 188 -30.73 -37.60 76.05
CA THR A 188 -31.83 -38.57 75.84
C THR A 188 -31.75 -39.73 76.84
N ASP A 189 -30.56 -40.27 77.10
CA ASP A 189 -30.33 -41.33 78.08
C ASP A 189 -30.60 -40.82 79.51
N ASP A 190 -30.15 -39.60 79.85
CA ASP A 190 -30.43 -38.92 81.12
C ASP A 190 -31.96 -38.73 81.33
N TYR A 191 -32.67 -38.23 80.31
CA TYR A 191 -34.13 -38.09 80.34
C TYR A 191 -34.86 -39.44 80.50
N LYS A 192 -34.43 -40.46 79.75
CA LYS A 192 -34.98 -41.83 79.84
C LYS A 192 -34.79 -42.42 81.24
N ASN A 193 -33.63 -42.20 81.85
CA ASN A 193 -33.34 -42.64 83.22
C ASN A 193 -34.25 -41.95 84.23
N GLU A 194 -34.51 -40.65 84.08
CA GLU A 194 -35.41 -39.92 84.97
C GLU A 194 -36.88 -40.36 84.80
N VAL A 195 -37.36 -40.54 83.56
CA VAL A 195 -38.70 -41.10 83.29
C VAL A 195 -38.83 -42.52 83.88
N TYR A 196 -37.79 -43.34 83.79
CA TYR A 196 -37.78 -44.68 84.39
C TYR A 196 -37.84 -44.62 85.93
N ARG A 197 -37.14 -43.67 86.57
CA ARG A 197 -37.26 -43.41 88.02
C ARG A 197 -38.69 -42.99 88.39
N MET A 198 -39.25 -42.01 87.69
CA MET A 198 -40.64 -41.55 87.91
C MET A 198 -41.64 -42.69 87.78
N ALA A 199 -41.54 -43.52 86.73
CA ALA A 199 -42.41 -44.68 86.53
C ALA A 199 -42.27 -45.73 87.64
N LYS A 200 -41.04 -45.98 88.11
CA LYS A 200 -40.75 -46.91 89.21
C LYS A 200 -41.34 -46.41 90.54
N ASP A 201 -41.24 -45.12 90.83
CA ASP A 201 -41.79 -44.55 92.06
C ASP A 201 -43.32 -44.42 92.02
N GLU A 202 -43.90 -44.15 90.84
CA GLU A 202 -45.35 -44.21 90.62
C GLU A 202 -45.90 -45.64 90.76
N ALA A 203 -45.17 -46.65 90.27
CA ALA A 203 -45.54 -48.06 90.46
C ALA A 203 -45.55 -48.46 91.95
N LYS A 204 -44.58 -47.99 92.75
CA LYS A 204 -44.59 -48.17 94.21
C LYS A 204 -45.81 -47.50 94.85
N ARG A 205 -46.10 -46.25 94.49
CA ARG A 205 -47.29 -45.52 95.01
C ARG A 205 -48.58 -46.27 94.71
N LYS A 206 -48.75 -46.77 93.47
CA LYS A 206 -49.91 -47.58 93.08
C LYS A 206 -50.00 -48.89 93.86
N MET A 207 -48.87 -49.55 94.12
CA MET A 207 -48.82 -50.76 94.94
C MET A 207 -49.22 -50.47 96.39
N GLU A 208 -48.73 -49.38 96.99
CA GLU A 208 -49.13 -48.95 98.34
C GLU A 208 -50.61 -48.57 98.43
N THR A 209 -51.15 -47.83 97.46
CA THR A 209 -52.57 -47.45 97.46
C THR A 209 -53.47 -48.66 97.26
N SER A 210 -53.12 -49.59 96.35
CA SER A 210 -53.86 -50.84 96.14
C SER A 210 -53.82 -51.74 97.39
N ARG A 211 -52.67 -51.81 98.08
CA ARG A 211 -52.57 -52.49 99.37
C ARG A 211 -53.48 -51.87 100.42
N ARG A 212 -53.49 -50.54 100.58
CA ARG A 212 -54.39 -49.82 101.51
C ARG A 212 -55.86 -50.05 101.17
N GLN A 213 -56.24 -50.04 99.89
CA GLN A 213 -57.59 -50.38 99.42
C GLN A 213 -57.97 -51.82 99.79
N THR A 214 -57.09 -52.79 99.54
CA THR A 214 -57.31 -54.20 99.89
C THR A 214 -57.47 -54.39 101.41
N GLU A 215 -56.65 -53.70 102.21
CA GLU A 215 -56.75 -53.72 103.68
C GLU A 215 -58.06 -53.08 104.17
N TYR A 216 -58.55 -52.03 103.51
CA TYR A 216 -59.84 -51.40 103.79
C TYR A 216 -61.02 -52.30 103.40
N GLU A 217 -61.02 -52.89 102.20
CA GLU A 217 -62.05 -53.82 101.74
C GLU A 217 -62.20 -55.03 102.67
N LYS A 218 -61.08 -55.59 103.17
CA LYS A 218 -61.11 -56.67 104.16
C LYS A 218 -61.85 -56.26 105.44
N ARG A 219 -61.54 -55.08 105.99
CA ARG A 219 -62.25 -54.55 107.18
C ARG A 219 -63.75 -54.36 106.93
N MET A 220 -64.12 -53.87 105.74
CA MET A 220 -65.54 -53.71 105.38
C MET A 220 -66.26 -55.07 105.24
N ARG A 221 -65.61 -56.10 104.68
CA ARG A 221 -66.15 -57.47 104.64
C ARG A 221 -66.31 -58.06 106.04
N GLU A 222 -65.29 -57.93 106.90
CA GLU A 222 -65.36 -58.40 108.29
C GLU A 222 -66.46 -57.72 109.12
N GLN A 223 -66.85 -56.49 108.77
CA GLN A 223 -68.01 -55.81 109.35
C GLN A 223 -69.33 -56.37 108.79
N ALA A 224 -69.45 -56.47 107.47
CA ALA A 224 -70.64 -57.01 106.81
C ALA A 224 -70.95 -58.47 107.23
N ASP A 225 -69.93 -59.32 107.38
CA ASP A 225 -70.09 -60.71 107.83
C ASP A 225 -70.65 -60.80 109.26
N LYS A 226 -70.26 -59.87 110.16
CA LYS A 226 -70.81 -59.78 111.52
C LYS A 226 -72.26 -59.31 111.53
N GLU A 227 -72.59 -58.33 110.70
CA GLU A 227 -73.97 -57.85 110.52
C GLU A 227 -74.88 -58.96 109.96
N LEU A 228 -74.39 -59.71 108.96
CA LEU A 228 -75.08 -60.85 108.36
C LEU A 228 -75.33 -61.96 109.39
N GLN A 229 -74.35 -62.32 110.22
CA GLN A 229 -74.55 -63.28 111.32
C GLN A 229 -75.64 -62.81 112.29
N ALA A 230 -75.60 -61.55 112.73
CA ALA A 230 -76.61 -60.97 113.60
C ALA A 230 -78.00 -60.84 112.94
N GLN A 231 -78.08 -60.81 111.61
CA GLN A 231 -79.34 -60.90 110.86
C GLN A 231 -79.87 -62.33 110.79
N ILE A 232 -79.00 -63.32 110.51
CA ILE A 232 -79.39 -64.75 110.45
C ILE A 232 -79.98 -65.22 111.79
N GLU A 233 -79.43 -64.78 112.93
CA GLU A 233 -79.99 -65.10 114.24
C GLU A 233 -81.39 -64.50 114.46
N ARG A 234 -81.59 -63.23 114.08
CA ARG A 234 -82.91 -62.58 114.10
C ARG A 234 -83.90 -63.28 113.17
N GLU A 235 -83.48 -63.67 111.97
CA GLU A 235 -84.31 -64.38 111.01
C GLU A 235 -84.69 -65.79 111.49
N ARG A 236 -83.80 -66.53 112.17
CA ARG A 236 -84.14 -67.82 112.81
C ARG A 236 -85.23 -67.65 113.86
N ALA A 237 -85.16 -66.62 114.70
CA ALA A 237 -86.18 -66.31 115.70
C ALA A 237 -87.54 -65.94 115.05
N ILE A 238 -87.52 -65.16 113.96
CA ILE A 238 -88.73 -64.84 113.17
C ILE A 238 -89.28 -66.09 112.48
N LEU A 239 -88.42 -66.98 111.96
CA LEU A 239 -88.81 -68.17 111.22
C LEU A 239 -89.53 -69.18 112.11
N GLN A 240 -89.13 -69.34 113.37
CA GLN A 240 -89.89 -70.17 114.32
C GLN A 240 -91.31 -69.61 114.53
N ARG A 241 -91.45 -68.31 114.83
CA ARG A 241 -92.77 -67.65 114.94
C ARG A 241 -93.61 -67.78 113.65
N LYS A 242 -92.98 -67.64 112.48
CA LYS A 242 -93.65 -67.84 111.17
C LYS A 242 -94.07 -69.29 110.94
N LYS A 243 -93.33 -70.29 111.43
CA LYS A 243 -93.67 -71.71 111.26
C LYS A 243 -94.94 -72.08 112.05
N GLU A 244 -95.11 -71.49 113.23
CA GLU A 244 -96.35 -71.57 114.03
C GLU A 244 -97.54 -70.92 113.31
N ALA A 245 -97.33 -69.76 112.67
CA ALA A 245 -98.36 -69.06 111.89
C ALA A 245 -98.72 -69.77 110.56
N MET A 246 -97.74 -70.24 109.80
CA MET A 246 -97.99 -70.87 108.49
C MET A 246 -98.74 -72.21 108.62
N ARG A 247 -98.56 -72.91 109.75
CA ARG A 247 -99.34 -74.12 110.09
C ARG A 247 -100.84 -73.84 110.24
N LYS A 248 -101.24 -72.61 110.55
CA LYS A 248 -102.65 -72.16 110.51
C LYS A 248 -103.11 -71.81 109.09
N ASN A 249 -102.26 -71.17 108.29
CA ASN A 249 -102.61 -70.61 106.98
C ASN A 249 -102.62 -71.64 105.82
N ALA A 250 -101.77 -72.68 105.87
CA ALA A 250 -101.72 -73.72 104.82
C ALA A 250 -103.02 -74.52 104.65
N LEU A 251 -103.91 -74.51 105.65
CA LEU A 251 -105.26 -75.09 105.58
C LEU A 251 -106.22 -74.29 104.67
N GLU A 252 -105.89 -73.05 104.30
CA GLU A 252 -106.76 -72.17 103.51
C GLU A 252 -106.41 -72.17 102.01
N ALA A 253 -105.13 -72.20 101.65
CA ALA A 253 -104.64 -71.86 100.31
C ALA A 253 -104.85 -72.93 99.23
N MET A 254 -105.12 -74.20 99.58
CA MET A 254 -105.26 -75.30 98.62
C MET A 254 -106.44 -75.16 97.63
N LYS A 255 -107.31 -74.16 97.81
CA LYS A 255 -108.57 -73.98 97.08
C LYS A 255 -108.48 -73.21 95.74
N MET A 256 -107.32 -72.69 95.31
CA MET A 256 -107.26 -71.59 94.31
C MET A 256 -106.57 -71.83 92.94
N VAL A 257 -105.78 -72.91 92.74
CA VAL A 257 -104.75 -72.92 91.66
C VAL A 257 -105.24 -73.30 90.24
N GLU A 258 -106.40 -73.94 90.08
CA GLU A 258 -106.74 -74.71 88.87
C GLU A 258 -107.00 -73.93 87.56
N GLN A 259 -106.93 -72.60 87.54
CA GLN A 259 -107.60 -71.77 86.50
C GLN A 259 -106.74 -71.21 85.33
N ARG A 260 -105.39 -71.37 85.27
CA ARG A 260 -104.53 -70.39 84.52
C ARG A 260 -104.03 -70.72 83.09
N ARG A 261 -104.24 -71.93 82.53
CA ARG A 261 -103.23 -72.58 81.63
C ARG A 261 -103.35 -72.40 80.08
N LEU A 262 -104.03 -71.37 79.53
CA LEU A 262 -104.63 -71.45 78.17
C LEU A 262 -104.17 -70.45 77.05
N ARG A 263 -103.13 -69.60 77.18
CA ARG A 263 -103.02 -68.35 76.35
C ARG A 263 -101.98 -68.22 75.20
N ASP A 264 -100.89 -69.00 75.12
CA ASP A 264 -99.65 -68.50 74.45
C ASP A 264 -99.35 -69.12 73.04
N LYS A 265 -99.94 -68.64 71.91
CA LYS A 265 -99.77 -69.31 70.58
C LYS A 265 -99.69 -68.52 69.24
N MET A 266 -99.67 -67.18 69.16
CA MET A 266 -99.98 -66.44 67.90
C MET A 266 -98.86 -65.68 67.13
N GLU A 267 -97.59 -65.67 67.54
CA GLU A 267 -96.71 -64.49 67.31
C GLU A 267 -95.74 -64.47 66.08
N ASN A 268 -95.73 -65.44 65.15
CA ASN A 268 -94.51 -65.77 64.37
C ASN A 268 -94.39 -65.40 62.84
N GLU A 269 -95.28 -64.62 62.19
CA GLU A 269 -95.38 -64.62 60.69
C GLU A 269 -94.76 -63.45 59.88
N ILE A 270 -94.08 -62.45 60.45
CA ILE A 270 -93.96 -61.10 59.82
C ILE A 270 -92.73 -60.82 58.90
N ASP A 271 -91.57 -61.48 59.05
CA ASP A 271 -90.27 -60.85 58.74
C ASP A 271 -89.72 -60.82 57.27
N ASN A 272 -90.38 -61.42 56.27
CA ASN A 272 -89.68 -61.87 55.03
C ASN A 272 -89.54 -60.91 53.79
N LYS A 273 -89.86 -59.61 53.85
CA LYS A 273 -90.11 -58.79 52.62
C LYS A 273 -89.06 -57.75 52.15
N ILE A 274 -87.90 -57.58 52.81
CA ILE A 274 -87.14 -56.30 52.71
C ILE A 274 -85.99 -56.25 51.65
N ILE A 275 -85.61 -57.35 50.99
CA ILE A 275 -84.24 -57.49 50.43
C ILE A 275 -84.01 -57.01 48.96
N GLU A 276 -85.03 -56.89 48.10
CA GLU A 276 -84.82 -56.83 46.62
C GLU A 276 -84.36 -55.48 45.99
N ILE A 277 -84.35 -54.36 46.72
CA ILE A 277 -84.34 -53.01 46.08
C ILE A 277 -82.96 -52.50 45.59
N PHE A 278 -81.84 -52.97 46.16
CA PHE A 278 -80.55 -52.25 46.08
C PHE A 278 -79.71 -52.40 44.78
N ALA A 279 -80.10 -53.21 43.79
CA ALA A 279 -79.17 -53.68 42.75
C ALA A 279 -78.98 -52.80 41.47
N LYS A 280 -79.87 -51.83 41.17
CA LYS A 280 -79.97 -51.26 39.80
C LYS A 280 -79.14 -50.01 39.47
N GLY A 281 -78.44 -49.39 40.44
CA GLY A 281 -77.90 -48.02 40.27
C GLY A 281 -76.51 -47.84 39.64
N LYS A 282 -75.70 -48.90 39.45
CA LYS A 282 -74.23 -48.75 39.35
C LYS A 282 -73.62 -48.60 37.94
N ASN A 283 -74.39 -48.79 36.86
CA ASN A 283 -73.83 -48.92 35.50
C ASN A 283 -73.77 -47.63 34.65
N ASN A 284 -74.41 -46.52 35.06
CA ASN A 284 -74.64 -45.36 34.18
C ASN A 284 -73.50 -44.31 34.07
N ILE A 285 -72.34 -44.51 34.72
CA ILE A 285 -71.32 -43.44 34.88
C ILE A 285 -70.10 -43.62 33.95
N ALA A 286 -69.96 -44.76 33.27
CA ALA A 286 -68.73 -45.11 32.53
C ALA A 286 -68.57 -44.43 31.14
N ASP A 287 -69.66 -44.11 30.44
CA ASP A 287 -69.60 -43.80 29.00
C ASP A 287 -69.21 -42.35 28.65
N MET A 288 -69.27 -41.42 29.61
CA MET A 288 -69.11 -39.97 29.38
C MET A 288 -67.66 -39.50 29.09
N LYS A 289 -66.65 -40.39 29.13
CA LYS A 289 -65.22 -39.99 29.11
C LYS A 289 -64.47 -40.16 27.77
N LYS A 290 -65.10 -40.70 26.72
CA LYS A 290 -64.41 -41.03 25.45
C LYS A 290 -64.42 -39.97 24.34
N GLU A 291 -65.24 -38.92 24.42
CA GLU A 291 -65.47 -38.02 23.26
C GLU A 291 -64.49 -36.83 23.13
N LYS A 292 -63.78 -36.42 24.20
CA LYS A 292 -63.04 -35.14 24.20
C LYS A 292 -61.64 -35.14 23.54
N ASP A 293 -61.03 -36.29 23.29
CA ASP A 293 -59.65 -36.35 22.74
C ASP A 293 -59.58 -36.33 21.20
N ARG A 294 -60.73 -36.28 20.51
CA ARG A 294 -60.81 -36.29 19.04
C ARG A 294 -60.50 -34.94 18.37
N GLN A 295 -60.59 -33.82 19.11
CA GLN A 295 -60.64 -32.46 18.53
C GLN A 295 -59.29 -31.73 18.41
N LYS A 296 -58.14 -32.36 18.69
CA LYS A 296 -56.83 -31.67 18.82
C LYS A 296 -55.79 -31.99 17.72
N LYS A 297 -56.18 -32.46 16.52
CA LYS A 297 -55.22 -32.94 15.50
C LYS A 297 -55.32 -32.37 14.07
N GLU A 298 -56.23 -31.45 13.77
CA GLU A 298 -56.49 -31.04 12.36
C GLU A 298 -55.93 -29.67 11.93
N GLU A 299 -55.34 -28.89 12.84
CA GLU A 299 -55.05 -27.46 12.59
C GLU A 299 -53.63 -27.14 12.07
N ILE A 300 -52.73 -28.13 12.03
CA ILE A 300 -51.27 -27.89 11.85
C ILE A 300 -50.77 -28.04 10.39
N VAL A 301 -51.63 -28.43 9.44
CA VAL A 301 -51.19 -28.90 8.10
C VAL A 301 -51.35 -27.86 6.96
N ARG A 302 -52.04 -26.73 7.14
CA ARG A 302 -52.61 -25.97 6.00
C ARG A 302 -51.91 -24.67 5.53
N MET A 303 -50.73 -24.30 6.04
CA MET A 303 -50.10 -22.98 5.72
C MET A 303 -48.57 -23.04 5.48
N LYS A 304 -48.11 -23.85 4.50
CA LYS A 304 -46.69 -23.90 4.09
C LYS A 304 -46.39 -23.82 2.58
N ASP A 305 -47.37 -23.47 1.74
CA ASP A 305 -47.27 -23.56 0.26
C ASP A 305 -47.24 -22.22 -0.50
N ALA A 306 -46.75 -21.13 0.09
CA ALA A 306 -46.73 -19.79 -0.56
C ALA A 306 -45.32 -19.16 -0.65
N ASN A 307 -44.28 -19.97 -0.85
CA ASN A 307 -42.88 -19.50 -0.93
C ASN A 307 -42.19 -19.92 -2.25
N ALA A 308 -42.88 -19.75 -3.38
CA ALA A 308 -42.48 -20.31 -4.67
C ALA A 308 -42.66 -19.34 -5.87
N GLN A 309 -42.34 -18.06 -5.71
CA GLN A 309 -42.24 -17.12 -6.85
C GLN A 309 -41.19 -16.02 -6.66
N LYS A 310 -39.93 -16.47 -6.54
CA LYS A 310 -38.76 -15.64 -6.85
C LYS A 310 -38.42 -15.79 -8.33
N VAL A 311 -38.19 -14.65 -8.99
CA VAL A 311 -37.13 -14.41 -9.99
C VAL A 311 -37.10 -15.32 -11.22
N PHE A 312 -37.33 -14.74 -12.41
CA PHE A 312 -36.53 -15.02 -13.62
C PHE A 312 -36.80 -13.95 -14.71
N VAL A 313 -35.75 -13.54 -15.47
CA VAL A 313 -35.78 -12.69 -16.71
C VAL A 313 -36.41 -11.29 -16.55
N GLN A 314 -35.73 -10.14 -16.55
CA GLN A 314 -34.42 -9.71 -17.08
C GLN A 314 -34.18 -9.94 -18.59
N ALA A 315 -34.52 -8.89 -19.36
CA ALA A 315 -33.84 -8.34 -20.55
C ALA A 315 -33.73 -9.16 -21.86
N ALA A 316 -34.14 -8.52 -22.97
CA ALA A 316 -33.61 -8.72 -24.33
C ALA A 316 -33.95 -7.50 -25.24
N ASP A 317 -32.96 -6.64 -25.44
CA ASP A 317 -32.51 -5.95 -26.67
C ASP A 317 -33.46 -5.23 -27.66
N ARG A 318 -32.99 -4.04 -28.09
CA ARG A 318 -33.36 -3.31 -29.31
C ARG A 318 -32.12 -2.63 -29.91
N SER A 319 -31.70 -3.01 -31.12
CA SER A 319 -30.73 -2.28 -31.96
C SER A 319 -30.78 -2.79 -33.42
N ALA A 320 -30.19 -2.03 -34.35
CA ALA A 320 -30.30 -2.12 -35.82
C ALA A 320 -31.70 -1.73 -36.36
N GLU A 321 -31.94 -0.65 -37.11
CA GLU A 321 -31.23 0.01 -38.24
C GLU A 321 -31.39 -0.67 -39.61
N GLU A 322 -31.40 0.19 -40.65
CA GLU A 322 -31.08 -0.02 -42.08
C GLU A 322 -32.19 0.08 -43.17
N GLU A 323 -31.70 0.43 -44.38
CA GLU A 323 -32.20 0.10 -45.74
C GLU A 323 -33.26 0.91 -46.54
N GLU A 324 -33.80 2.08 -46.14
CA GLU A 324 -34.82 2.79 -46.96
C GLU A 324 -34.43 4.11 -47.70
N ARG A 325 -33.15 4.52 -47.82
CA ARG A 325 -32.78 5.85 -48.42
C ARG A 325 -32.03 5.88 -49.77
N LEU A 326 -31.84 4.77 -50.48
CA LEU A 326 -30.75 4.66 -51.49
C LEU A 326 -31.12 4.70 -53.01
N ARG A 327 -32.19 5.38 -53.49
CA ARG A 327 -32.73 5.11 -54.87
C ARG A 327 -33.19 6.25 -55.81
N LYS A 328 -32.59 7.46 -55.87
CA LYS A 328 -33.18 8.58 -56.69
C LYS A 328 -32.31 9.51 -57.60
N ALA A 329 -31.09 9.17 -58.07
CA ALA A 329 -30.16 10.20 -58.61
C ALA A 329 -29.49 10.07 -60.02
N VAL A 330 -30.02 9.32 -61.02
CA VAL A 330 -29.18 8.87 -62.20
C VAL A 330 -29.81 9.06 -63.62
N LYS A 331 -30.56 10.13 -63.98
CA LYS A 331 -31.37 10.11 -65.23
C LYS A 331 -31.32 11.23 -66.31
N GLU A 332 -30.43 12.24 -66.28
CA GLU A 332 -30.64 13.48 -67.11
C GLU A 332 -29.50 13.97 -68.08
N ALA A 333 -28.62 13.11 -68.65
CA ALA A 333 -27.32 13.61 -69.18
C ALA A 333 -27.03 13.73 -70.71
N ASN A 334 -27.88 13.34 -71.69
CA ASN A 334 -27.34 12.78 -72.96
C ASN A 334 -27.51 13.45 -74.37
N ASP A 335 -28.23 14.57 -74.62
CA ASP A 335 -28.64 14.94 -76.02
C ASP A 335 -28.15 16.32 -76.57
N LYS A 336 -27.12 16.45 -77.47
CA LYS A 336 -26.68 17.82 -77.94
C LYS A 336 -25.78 18.13 -79.21
N ILE A 337 -25.65 17.36 -80.31
CA ILE A 337 -24.46 17.51 -81.23
C ILE A 337 -24.59 18.24 -82.61
N ASP A 338 -25.27 17.73 -83.65
CA ASP A 338 -24.79 17.83 -85.08
C ASP A 338 -25.38 18.94 -86.01
N GLN A 339 -24.59 19.68 -86.85
CA GLN A 339 -25.16 20.53 -87.97
C GLN A 339 -24.32 21.18 -89.15
N GLN A 340 -22.97 21.20 -89.26
CA GLN A 340 -22.23 22.42 -89.74
C GLN A 340 -21.68 22.64 -91.21
N GLU A 341 -21.80 21.76 -92.21
CA GLU A 341 -20.75 21.55 -93.28
C GLU A 341 -20.54 22.48 -94.54
N LYS A 342 -21.44 23.38 -95.01
CA LYS A 342 -21.70 23.48 -96.50
C LYS A 342 -20.95 24.43 -97.51
N ASP A 343 -20.55 25.67 -97.21
CA ASP A 343 -20.43 26.76 -98.24
C ASP A 343 -19.09 26.91 -99.04
N ARG A 344 -18.86 26.23 -100.18
CA ARG A 344 -17.46 26.06 -100.71
C ARG A 344 -17.00 26.51 -102.13
N ILE A 345 -17.79 26.53 -103.21
CA ILE A 345 -17.22 26.15 -104.55
C ILE A 345 -16.66 27.26 -105.49
N GLN A 346 -17.25 28.46 -105.60
CA GLN A 346 -17.13 29.26 -106.86
C GLN A 346 -15.79 29.97 -107.18
N ARG A 347 -14.80 29.98 -106.27
CA ARG A 347 -13.67 30.94 -106.28
C ARG A 347 -12.48 30.55 -107.19
N GLU A 348 -12.68 29.97 -108.38
CA GLU A 348 -11.63 29.13 -109.02
C GLU A 348 -10.93 29.64 -110.32
N ARG A 349 -11.60 30.39 -111.23
CA ARG A 349 -11.06 30.57 -112.60
C ARG A 349 -10.02 31.67 -112.78
N ILE A 350 -10.22 32.86 -112.19
CA ILE A 350 -9.33 34.03 -112.37
C ILE A 350 -7.91 33.74 -111.85
N LEU A 351 -7.81 32.85 -110.86
CA LEU A 351 -6.56 32.30 -110.32
C LEU A 351 -5.67 31.54 -111.33
N LYS A 352 -6.11 31.28 -112.58
CA LYS A 352 -5.35 30.46 -113.54
C LYS A 352 -4.32 31.21 -114.38
N ALA A 353 -4.56 32.46 -114.77
CA ALA A 353 -3.66 33.20 -115.68
C ALA A 353 -2.52 33.92 -114.95
N ALA A 354 -2.84 34.63 -113.85
CA ALA A 354 -1.84 35.18 -112.93
C ALA A 354 -0.83 34.12 -112.47
N ARG A 355 -1.33 32.87 -112.29
CA ARG A 355 -0.57 31.68 -111.95
C ARG A 355 0.66 31.44 -112.82
N ILE A 356 0.60 31.64 -114.14
CA ILE A 356 1.66 31.18 -115.06
C ILE A 356 2.87 32.13 -115.03
N LYS A 357 2.63 33.45 -115.04
CA LYS A 357 3.72 34.43 -114.93
C LYS A 357 4.34 34.40 -113.54
N GLN A 358 3.49 34.34 -112.51
CA GLN A 358 3.91 34.15 -111.12
C GLN A 358 4.74 32.85 -110.98
N TYR A 359 4.33 31.75 -111.60
CA TYR A 359 5.05 30.47 -111.58
C TYR A 359 6.49 30.55 -112.11
N LEU A 360 6.78 31.31 -113.17
CA LEU A 360 8.15 31.43 -113.69
C LEU A 360 9.06 32.28 -112.79
N GLU A 361 8.56 33.42 -112.30
CA GLU A 361 9.30 34.25 -111.33
C GLU A 361 9.48 33.52 -109.99
N ASP A 362 8.46 32.78 -109.55
CA ASP A 362 8.52 31.89 -108.39
C ASP A 362 9.49 30.73 -108.61
N MET A 363 9.61 30.16 -109.81
CA MET A 363 10.57 29.08 -110.07
C MET A 363 12.03 29.54 -109.93
N GLU A 364 12.38 30.74 -110.39
CA GLU A 364 13.74 31.27 -110.24
C GLU A 364 14.02 31.71 -108.79
N ARG A 365 13.05 32.36 -108.14
CA ARG A 365 13.10 32.64 -106.71
C ARG A 365 13.19 31.35 -105.89
N GLN A 366 12.50 30.29 -106.26
CA GLN A 366 12.57 28.98 -105.63
C GLN A 366 13.94 28.32 -105.81
N LYS A 367 14.62 28.44 -106.95
CA LYS A 367 15.99 27.92 -107.10
C LYS A 367 16.95 28.61 -106.12
N ILE A 368 16.92 29.94 -106.07
CA ILE A 368 17.79 30.73 -105.17
C ILE A 368 17.42 30.49 -103.71
N ALA A 369 16.12 30.44 -103.39
CA ALA A 369 15.63 30.10 -102.06
C ALA A 369 16.04 28.67 -101.65
N LYS A 370 15.90 27.67 -102.53
CA LYS A 370 16.36 26.29 -102.30
C LYS A 370 17.86 26.23 -102.07
N ALA A 371 18.68 26.96 -102.83
CA ALA A 371 20.13 27.00 -102.63
C ALA A 371 20.48 27.57 -101.24
N LYS A 372 19.94 28.74 -100.88
CA LYS A 372 20.11 29.35 -99.54
C LYS A 372 19.53 28.49 -98.43
N GLN A 373 18.42 27.80 -98.67
CA GLN A 373 17.79 26.89 -97.72
C GLN A 373 18.66 25.65 -97.50
N MET A 374 19.29 25.08 -98.55
CA MET A 374 20.22 23.95 -98.42
C MET A 374 21.51 24.35 -97.69
N GLU A 375 22.02 25.56 -97.93
CA GLU A 375 23.15 26.12 -97.18
C GLU A 375 22.79 26.35 -95.70
N HIS A 376 21.63 26.97 -95.43
CA HIS A 376 21.11 27.15 -94.07
C HIS A 376 20.84 25.80 -93.38
N ILE A 377 20.34 24.78 -94.08
CA ILE A 377 20.17 23.42 -93.57
C ILE A 377 21.53 22.81 -93.23
N ARG A 378 22.54 22.91 -94.10
CA ARG A 378 23.90 22.41 -93.81
C ARG A 378 24.52 23.08 -92.59
N TRP A 379 24.43 24.42 -92.51
CA TRP A 379 24.91 25.18 -91.36
C TRP A 379 24.15 24.83 -90.08
N SER A 380 22.81 24.73 -90.15
CA SER A 380 21.95 24.34 -89.03
C SER A 380 22.24 22.93 -88.53
N ILE A 381 22.46 21.96 -89.43
CA ILE A 381 22.85 20.59 -89.09
C ILE A 381 24.24 20.59 -88.43
N ALA A 382 25.24 21.27 -89.00
CA ALA A 382 26.58 21.33 -88.42
C ALA A 382 26.58 21.97 -87.01
N ASN A 383 25.84 23.06 -86.83
CA ASN A 383 25.71 23.73 -85.53
C ASN A 383 24.90 22.89 -84.54
N ARG A 384 23.87 22.16 -85.01
CA ARG A 384 23.12 21.19 -84.19
C ARG A 384 23.99 20.03 -83.73
N LEU A 385 24.79 19.43 -84.61
CA LEU A 385 25.70 18.34 -84.26
C LEU A 385 26.72 18.79 -83.20
N LYS A 386 27.33 19.97 -83.39
CA LYS A 386 28.22 20.58 -82.40
C LYS A 386 27.52 20.82 -81.04
N ASN A 387 26.27 21.27 -81.05
CA ASN A 387 25.48 21.45 -79.83
C ASN A 387 25.10 20.10 -79.20
N GLU A 388 24.86 19.05 -79.99
CA GLU A 388 24.61 17.68 -79.50
C GLU A 388 25.87 17.08 -78.87
N GLU A 389 27.07 17.32 -79.42
CA GLU A 389 28.36 16.94 -78.82
C GLU A 389 28.54 17.62 -77.45
N VAL A 390 28.40 18.94 -77.37
CA VAL A 390 28.50 19.72 -76.12
C VAL A 390 27.45 19.26 -75.10
N ASN A 391 26.21 19.00 -75.52
CA ASN A 391 25.16 18.48 -74.64
C ASN A 391 25.49 17.06 -74.13
N GLN A 392 26.08 16.20 -74.95
CA GLN A 392 26.51 14.86 -74.52
C GLN A 392 27.65 14.94 -73.49
N GLU A 393 28.63 15.82 -73.68
CA GLU A 393 29.68 16.05 -72.68
C GLU A 393 29.12 16.61 -71.37
N PHE A 394 28.21 17.59 -71.47
CA PHE A 394 27.53 18.16 -70.31
C PHE A 394 26.72 17.12 -69.53
N GLU A 395 25.91 16.29 -70.20
CA GLU A 395 25.15 15.23 -69.51
C GLU A 395 26.07 14.11 -68.97
N LYS A 396 27.20 13.80 -69.62
CA LYS A 396 28.22 12.89 -69.07
C LYS A 396 28.82 13.46 -67.78
N LEU A 397 29.24 14.72 -67.76
CA LEU A 397 29.78 15.40 -66.58
C LEU A 397 28.75 15.46 -65.44
N LYS A 398 27.50 15.84 -65.76
CA LYS A 398 26.37 15.88 -64.83
C LYS A 398 26.00 14.50 -64.26
N ALA A 399 26.13 13.43 -65.06
CA ALA A 399 25.99 12.05 -64.58
C ALA A 399 27.14 11.65 -63.65
N GLN A 400 28.39 11.99 -63.99
CA GLN A 400 29.56 11.75 -63.13
C GLN A 400 29.45 12.51 -61.80
N GLU A 401 29.02 13.77 -61.80
CA GLU A 401 28.76 14.53 -60.57
C GLU A 401 27.68 13.89 -59.71
N LYS A 402 26.55 13.44 -60.30
CA LYS A 402 25.51 12.73 -59.56
C LYS A 402 26.05 11.46 -58.90
N ILE A 403 26.90 10.70 -59.59
CA ILE A 403 27.53 9.49 -59.06
C ILE A 403 28.49 9.84 -57.91
N LYS A 404 29.35 10.86 -58.06
CA LYS A 404 30.25 11.35 -57.01
C LYS A 404 29.48 11.77 -55.76
N ARG A 405 28.47 12.65 -55.90
CA ARG A 405 27.61 13.08 -54.79
C ARG A 405 26.88 11.90 -54.13
N ALA A 406 26.42 10.92 -54.90
CA ALA A 406 25.80 9.72 -54.33
C ALA A 406 26.80 8.84 -53.54
N GLN A 407 28.06 8.77 -53.99
CA GLN A 407 29.14 8.08 -53.26
C GLN A 407 29.52 8.82 -51.97
N GLU A 408 29.63 10.16 -52.02
CA GLU A 408 29.88 11.03 -50.86
C GLU A 408 28.78 10.88 -49.81
N ILE A 409 27.50 11.01 -50.22
CA ILE A 409 26.34 10.81 -49.33
C ILE A 409 26.34 9.40 -48.74
N ARG A 410 26.64 8.37 -49.54
CA ARG A 410 26.73 6.99 -49.05
C ARG A 410 27.86 6.81 -48.03
N ALA A 411 29.01 7.45 -48.22
CA ALA A 411 30.11 7.40 -47.27
C ALA A 411 29.72 8.04 -45.93
N VAL A 412 29.12 9.24 -45.97
CA VAL A 412 28.62 9.93 -44.76
C VAL A 412 27.56 9.09 -44.02
N LEU A 413 26.60 8.51 -44.74
CA LEU A 413 25.57 7.65 -44.13
C LEU A 413 26.16 6.38 -43.52
N LEU A 414 27.16 5.76 -44.16
CA LEU A 414 27.86 4.60 -43.59
C LEU A 414 28.63 4.95 -42.32
N GLU A 415 29.24 6.13 -42.24
CA GLU A 415 29.93 6.58 -41.03
C GLU A 415 28.93 6.86 -39.89
N GLN A 416 27.85 7.59 -40.16
CA GLN A 416 26.76 7.81 -39.20
C GLN A 416 26.14 6.49 -38.69
N MET A 417 26.06 5.46 -39.55
CA MET A 417 25.62 4.12 -39.15
C MET A 417 26.62 3.40 -38.24
N LYS A 418 27.93 3.62 -38.39
CA LYS A 418 28.94 3.11 -37.45
C LYS A 418 28.87 3.86 -36.13
N GLU A 419 28.89 5.20 -36.17
CA GLU A 419 28.80 6.06 -34.99
C GLU A 419 27.59 5.70 -34.13
N ARG A 420 26.40 5.55 -34.75
CA ARG A 420 25.20 5.10 -34.05
C ARG A 420 25.40 3.72 -33.40
N LYS A 421 25.96 2.74 -34.12
CA LYS A 421 26.19 1.39 -33.57
C LYS A 421 27.18 1.41 -32.40
N GLU A 422 28.24 2.20 -32.50
CA GLU A 422 29.19 2.38 -31.39
C GLU A 422 28.55 3.07 -30.19
N MET A 423 27.71 4.07 -30.41
CA MET A 423 26.96 4.74 -29.35
C MET A 423 25.94 3.79 -28.69
N GLU A 424 25.18 3.03 -29.47
CA GLU A 424 24.26 2.00 -28.97
C GLU A 424 25.02 0.90 -28.20
N GLN A 425 26.20 0.49 -28.65
CA GLN A 425 27.03 -0.50 -27.97
C GLN A 425 27.61 0.07 -26.66
N LYS A 426 28.23 1.26 -26.68
CA LYS A 426 28.72 1.96 -25.49
C LYS A 426 27.60 2.18 -24.48
N GLN A 427 26.39 2.52 -24.94
CA GLN A 427 25.22 2.66 -24.06
C GLN A 427 24.82 1.32 -23.44
N ARG A 428 24.73 0.22 -24.21
CA ARG A 428 24.45 -1.12 -23.65
C ARG A 428 25.52 -1.58 -22.65
N GLU A 429 26.78 -1.29 -22.92
CA GLU A 429 27.89 -1.57 -22.01
C GLU A 429 27.78 -0.74 -20.72
N GLN A 430 27.48 0.55 -20.82
CA GLN A 430 27.22 1.42 -19.67
C GLN A 430 25.97 1.00 -18.88
N ASP A 431 24.87 0.66 -19.53
CA ASP A 431 23.64 0.19 -18.88
C ASP A 431 23.88 -1.14 -18.15
N SER A 432 24.61 -2.07 -18.78
CA SER A 432 25.01 -3.35 -18.18
C SER A 432 25.91 -3.15 -16.95
N LEU A 433 26.91 -2.28 -17.05
CA LEU A 433 27.80 -1.91 -15.94
C LEU A 433 27.04 -1.15 -14.82
N CYS A 434 26.09 -0.31 -15.18
CA CYS A 434 25.26 0.40 -14.21
C CYS A 434 24.41 -0.59 -13.41
N VAL A 435 23.73 -1.52 -14.09
CA VAL A 435 22.91 -2.57 -13.47
C VAL A 435 23.76 -3.48 -12.56
N SER A 436 24.95 -3.92 -13.00
CA SER A 436 25.81 -4.75 -12.16
C SER A 436 26.30 -4.01 -10.91
N LEU A 437 26.79 -2.77 -11.07
CA LEU A 437 27.27 -1.94 -9.95
C LEU A 437 26.15 -1.56 -8.97
N THR A 438 24.92 -1.32 -9.45
CA THR A 438 23.78 -1.09 -8.56
C THR A 438 23.43 -2.35 -7.78
N ASN A 439 23.31 -3.51 -8.44
CA ASN A 439 22.98 -4.77 -7.79
C ASN A 439 24.01 -5.13 -6.71
N GLU A 440 25.31 -5.03 -7.02
CA GLU A 440 26.38 -5.25 -6.03
C GLU A 440 26.29 -4.31 -4.82
N ARG A 441 26.01 -3.03 -5.04
CA ARG A 441 25.87 -2.04 -3.97
C ARG A 441 24.65 -2.35 -3.11
N ASP A 442 23.57 -2.78 -3.72
CA ASP A 442 22.31 -3.11 -3.05
C ASP A 442 22.42 -4.41 -2.25
N ASP A 443 23.11 -5.42 -2.77
CA ASP A 443 23.43 -6.65 -2.05
C ASP A 443 24.34 -6.38 -0.85
N LYS A 444 25.37 -5.53 -0.99
CA LYS A 444 26.21 -5.07 0.13
C LYS A 444 25.37 -4.36 1.20
N ASN A 445 24.54 -3.38 0.81
CA ASN A 445 23.64 -2.66 1.72
C ASN A 445 22.68 -3.62 2.45
N PHE A 446 22.11 -4.61 1.75
CA PHE A 446 21.21 -5.61 2.33
C PHE A 446 21.94 -6.48 3.36
N MET A 447 23.13 -6.97 3.02
CA MET A 447 23.91 -7.86 3.89
C MET A 447 24.45 -7.14 5.14
N GLU A 448 24.86 -5.88 5.01
CA GLU A 448 25.20 -5.03 6.16
C GLU A 448 24.00 -4.84 7.09
N PHE A 449 22.83 -4.51 6.54
CA PHE A 449 21.60 -4.34 7.33
C PHE A 449 21.13 -5.67 7.98
N ALA A 450 21.28 -6.79 7.28
CA ALA A 450 21.03 -8.13 7.82
C ALA A 450 21.95 -8.44 9.01
N ASN A 451 23.25 -8.14 8.89
CA ASN A 451 24.20 -8.32 9.98
C ASN A 451 23.84 -7.44 11.19
N VAL A 452 23.46 -6.18 10.99
CA VAL A 452 23.00 -5.29 12.06
C VAL A 452 21.77 -5.87 12.79
N LEU A 453 20.77 -6.37 12.05
CA LEU A 453 19.57 -6.98 12.65
C LEU A 453 19.85 -8.33 13.34
N ILE A 454 20.77 -9.14 12.81
CA ILE A 454 21.19 -10.40 13.42
C ILE A 454 21.97 -10.13 14.72
N GLU A 455 22.86 -9.15 14.75
CA GLU A 455 23.58 -8.75 15.97
C GLU A 455 22.65 -8.12 17.01
N ASP A 456 21.65 -7.33 16.61
CA ASP A 456 20.61 -6.84 17.51
C ASP A 456 19.77 -7.98 18.10
N ALA A 457 19.38 -8.95 17.27
CA ALA A 457 18.66 -10.15 17.71
C ALA A 457 19.48 -10.99 18.70
N LYS A 458 20.78 -11.20 18.44
CA LYS A 458 21.71 -11.86 19.39
C LYS A 458 21.78 -11.10 20.72
N LYS A 459 22.04 -9.79 20.70
CA LYS A 459 22.16 -8.94 21.90
C LYS A 459 20.90 -8.95 22.76
N LYS A 460 19.72 -9.04 22.14
CA LYS A 460 18.42 -9.07 22.83
C LYS A 460 17.89 -10.49 23.08
N SER A 461 18.70 -11.52 22.86
CA SER A 461 18.34 -12.95 23.02
C SER A 461 17.04 -13.33 22.30
N ARG A 462 16.85 -12.80 21.09
CA ARG A 462 15.71 -13.05 20.20
C ARG A 462 16.04 -14.21 19.22
N PRO A 463 15.07 -15.03 18.81
CA PRO A 463 15.33 -16.16 17.91
C PRO A 463 15.78 -15.68 16.52
N ILE A 464 16.99 -16.06 16.11
CA ILE A 464 17.66 -15.56 14.90
C ILE A 464 17.15 -16.25 13.61
N LEU A 465 16.53 -17.43 13.74
CA LEU A 465 16.09 -18.27 12.62
C LEU A 465 15.21 -17.55 11.55
N PRO A 466 14.26 -16.65 11.89
CA PRO A 466 13.51 -15.88 10.89
C PRO A 466 14.42 -15.01 10.02
N LEU A 467 15.39 -14.32 10.63
CA LEU A 467 16.34 -13.45 9.92
C LEU A 467 17.22 -14.26 8.97
N MET A 468 17.76 -15.39 9.43
CA MET A 468 18.55 -16.29 8.56
C MET A 468 17.73 -16.79 7.36
N ARG A 469 16.46 -17.14 7.56
CA ARG A 469 15.58 -17.54 6.44
C ARG A 469 15.32 -16.41 5.44
N ALA A 470 15.22 -15.16 5.90
CA ALA A 470 15.09 -14.00 5.01
C ALA A 470 16.38 -13.77 4.20
N VAL A 471 17.55 -13.87 4.84
CA VAL A 471 18.85 -13.80 4.16
C VAL A 471 19.02 -14.94 3.15
N ASP A 472 18.76 -16.19 3.53
CA ASP A 472 18.82 -17.36 2.63
C ASP A 472 17.88 -17.20 1.42
N LYS A 473 16.71 -16.57 1.60
CA LYS A 473 15.75 -16.31 0.52
C LYS A 473 16.26 -15.20 -0.40
N TYR A 474 16.81 -14.11 0.16
CA TYR A 474 17.38 -13.01 -0.61
C TYR A 474 18.59 -13.46 -1.44
N LYS A 475 19.53 -14.19 -0.84
CA LYS A 475 20.70 -14.72 -1.55
C LYS A 475 20.36 -15.62 -2.74
N LYS A 476 19.26 -16.36 -2.67
CA LYS A 476 18.73 -17.17 -3.79
C LYS A 476 18.00 -16.35 -4.86
N ALA A 477 17.62 -15.11 -4.56
CA ALA A 477 16.99 -14.20 -5.49
C ALA A 477 18.00 -13.28 -6.19
N SER A 478 19.12 -12.94 -5.52
CA SER A 478 20.27 -12.22 -6.10
C SER A 478 21.34 -13.16 -6.71
N ASP A 479 21.07 -14.46 -6.84
CA ASP A 479 22.03 -15.48 -7.31
C ASP A 479 23.41 -15.49 -6.57
N MET A 480 23.45 -15.01 -5.32
CA MET A 480 24.70 -14.96 -4.53
C MET A 480 25.14 -16.33 -3.98
N ASP A 481 24.19 -17.20 -3.60
CA ASP A 481 24.49 -18.57 -3.15
C ASP A 481 24.03 -19.59 -4.22
N VAL A 482 24.90 -19.86 -5.20
CA VAL A 482 24.66 -20.89 -6.26
C VAL A 482 25.06 -22.31 -5.78
N GLU A 483 25.26 -22.52 -4.48
CA GLU A 483 25.33 -23.86 -3.91
C GLU A 483 23.94 -24.52 -3.90
N ARG A 484 23.58 -25.15 -5.03
CA ARG A 484 22.46 -26.10 -5.09
C ARG A 484 22.76 -27.25 -4.13
N LYS A 485 22.24 -27.15 -2.89
CA LYS A 485 22.25 -28.25 -1.93
C LYS A 485 21.65 -29.50 -2.58
N GLU A 486 22.51 -30.46 -2.91
CA GLU A 486 22.08 -31.73 -3.49
C GLU A 486 20.98 -32.34 -2.61
N PRO A 487 19.82 -32.67 -3.21
CA PRO A 487 18.76 -33.38 -2.51
C PRO A 487 19.30 -34.60 -1.76
N ARG A 488 18.74 -34.89 -0.59
CA ARG A 488 19.20 -36.01 0.26
C ARG A 488 19.17 -37.38 -0.44
N HIS A 489 18.41 -37.53 -1.54
CA HIS A 489 18.36 -38.74 -2.36
C HIS A 489 19.47 -38.83 -3.43
N LEU A 490 20.18 -37.73 -3.73
CA LEU A 490 21.37 -37.72 -4.59
C LEU A 490 22.66 -37.89 -3.80
N LYS A 491 22.64 -37.59 -2.49
CA LYS A 491 23.76 -37.88 -1.58
C LYS A 491 23.85 -39.37 -1.30
N SER A 492 24.66 -40.08 -2.06
CA SER A 492 24.96 -41.49 -1.81
C SER A 492 25.79 -41.66 -0.54
N ASN A 493 25.23 -42.31 0.49
CA ASN A 493 25.97 -42.73 1.69
C ASN A 493 26.87 -43.96 1.44
N LEU A 494 27.02 -44.39 0.18
CA LEU A 494 27.94 -45.45 -0.20
C LEU A 494 29.34 -44.83 -0.39
N PRO A 495 30.40 -45.41 0.20
CA PRO A 495 31.77 -44.96 -0.05
C PRO A 495 32.18 -45.39 -1.46
N ILE A 496 31.89 -44.54 -2.44
CA ILE A 496 32.50 -44.65 -3.77
C ILE A 496 34.00 -44.38 -3.57
N GLN A 497 34.82 -45.40 -3.77
CA GLN A 497 36.26 -45.27 -3.67
C GLN A 497 36.79 -44.54 -4.92
N ASP A 498 36.96 -43.23 -4.81
CA ASP A 498 37.70 -42.44 -5.80
C ASP A 498 39.20 -42.80 -5.73
N LYS A 499 39.54 -43.94 -6.33
CA LYS A 499 40.91 -44.42 -6.56
C LYS A 499 41.02 -45.20 -7.87
N VAL A 500 40.91 -44.50 -8.98
CA VAL A 500 41.62 -44.88 -10.22
C VAL A 500 42.18 -43.62 -10.88
N GLU A 501 43.35 -43.18 -10.43
CA GLU A 501 44.27 -42.42 -11.29
C GLU A 501 44.79 -43.40 -12.36
N GLY A 502 44.00 -43.58 -13.42
CA GLY A 502 44.28 -44.48 -14.53
C GLY A 502 44.17 -43.73 -15.84
N THR A 503 45.29 -43.56 -16.52
CA THR A 503 45.39 -42.92 -17.84
C THR A 503 44.53 -43.65 -18.86
N CYS A 504 43.34 -43.12 -19.17
CA CYS A 504 42.50 -43.58 -20.26
C CYS A 504 42.30 -42.46 -21.28
N ALA A 505 43.16 -42.44 -22.30
CA ALA A 505 43.13 -41.45 -23.38
C ALA A 505 42.02 -41.75 -24.40
N CYS A 506 40.75 -41.60 -24.01
CA CYS A 506 39.60 -41.70 -24.93
C CYS A 506 38.36 -40.92 -24.44
N ALA A 507 38.46 -39.58 -24.39
CA ALA A 507 37.30 -38.69 -24.24
C ALA A 507 37.43 -37.38 -25.05
N ALA A 508 38.14 -37.42 -26.18
CA ALA A 508 38.22 -36.31 -27.13
C ALA A 508 37.13 -36.44 -28.22
N SER A 509 35.85 -36.32 -27.84
CA SER A 509 34.76 -36.09 -28.81
C SER A 509 33.44 -35.66 -28.15
N MET A 510 32.85 -34.60 -28.72
CA MET A 510 31.41 -34.29 -28.74
C MET A 510 30.66 -33.98 -27.42
N SER A 511 30.45 -32.68 -27.14
CA SER A 511 29.08 -32.12 -27.01
C SER A 511 29.00 -30.59 -26.99
N THR A 512 29.57 -29.90 -27.99
CA THR A 512 29.16 -28.52 -28.32
C THR A 512 27.95 -28.54 -29.27
N SER A 513 26.76 -28.81 -28.72
CA SER A 513 25.50 -28.74 -29.47
C SER A 513 24.77 -27.42 -29.19
N PRO A 514 24.82 -26.42 -30.09
CA PRO A 514 23.92 -25.27 -30.01
C PRO A 514 22.46 -25.70 -30.26
N PRO A 515 21.45 -24.97 -29.73
CA PRO A 515 20.06 -25.33 -29.88
C PRO A 515 19.65 -25.29 -31.37
N LYS A 516 19.09 -26.40 -31.85
CA LYS A 516 18.56 -26.51 -33.23
C LYS A 516 17.34 -25.62 -33.38
N ASN A 517 17.54 -24.44 -33.97
CA ASN A 517 16.46 -23.55 -34.38
C ASN A 517 15.75 -24.16 -35.61
N ASN A 518 14.73 -24.99 -35.37
CA ASN A 518 13.88 -25.56 -36.41
C ASN A 518 12.94 -24.49 -36.99
N GLN A 519 13.48 -23.60 -37.83
CA GLN A 519 12.68 -22.89 -38.82
C GLN A 519 12.75 -23.66 -40.15
N PRO A 520 11.61 -23.92 -40.81
CA PRO A 520 11.63 -24.54 -42.14
C PRO A 520 12.25 -23.55 -43.14
N ILE A 521 13.37 -23.94 -43.74
CA ILE A 521 13.96 -23.21 -44.87
C ILE A 521 13.04 -23.42 -46.07
N ILE A 522 12.12 -22.47 -46.30
CA ILE A 522 11.37 -22.38 -47.55
C ILE A 522 12.36 -21.98 -48.64
N LYS A 523 12.82 -22.97 -49.40
CA LYS A 523 13.50 -22.73 -50.68
C LYS A 523 12.47 -22.21 -51.67
N TYR A 524 12.41 -20.90 -51.87
CA TYR A 524 11.73 -20.34 -53.03
C TYR A 524 12.50 -20.72 -54.30
N ASP A 525 11.82 -21.34 -55.27
CA ASP A 525 12.37 -21.52 -56.60
C ASP A 525 12.48 -20.14 -57.27
N LEU A 526 13.66 -19.84 -57.83
CA LEU A 526 13.94 -18.57 -58.50
C LEU A 526 13.09 -18.34 -59.76
N ASN A 527 12.36 -19.37 -60.23
CA ASN A 527 11.39 -19.24 -61.32
C ASN A 527 9.98 -18.79 -60.87
N GLU A 528 9.55 -19.09 -59.63
CA GLU A 528 8.21 -18.72 -59.15
C GLU A 528 8.12 -17.22 -58.78
N LEU A 529 9.21 -16.64 -58.29
CA LEU A 529 9.30 -15.20 -57.97
C LEU A 529 9.20 -14.27 -59.19
N LYS A 530 9.21 -14.79 -60.43
CA LYS A 530 9.02 -13.99 -61.65
C LYS A 530 7.56 -13.71 -62.01
N GLN A 531 6.58 -14.40 -61.41
CA GLN A 531 5.15 -14.22 -61.74
C GLN A 531 4.42 -13.20 -60.86
N LEU A 532 5.03 -12.72 -59.77
CA LEU A 532 4.43 -11.78 -58.82
C LEU A 532 4.92 -10.34 -59.01
N ASN A 533 4.80 -9.78 -60.23
CA ASN A 533 4.99 -8.33 -60.43
C ASN A 533 4.21 -7.74 -61.63
N PRO A 534 2.88 -7.57 -61.54
CA PRO A 534 2.07 -6.99 -62.63
C PRO A 534 2.12 -5.45 -62.63
N ARG A 535 3.33 -4.86 -62.74
CA ARG A 535 3.51 -3.40 -62.93
C ARG A 535 4.66 -3.06 -63.89
N VAL A 536 4.50 -3.48 -65.15
CA VAL A 536 5.16 -2.82 -66.28
C VAL A 536 4.08 -2.25 -67.20
N SER A 537 3.69 -1.00 -66.93
CA SER A 537 2.91 -0.22 -67.90
C SER A 537 3.84 0.21 -69.03
N PRO A 538 3.52 -0.06 -70.31
CA PRO A 538 4.28 0.49 -71.42
C PRO A 538 4.09 2.01 -71.44
N ARG A 539 5.18 2.78 -71.34
CA ARG A 539 5.14 4.21 -71.63
C ARG A 539 4.86 4.39 -73.12
N THR A 540 3.69 4.91 -73.45
CA THR A 540 3.42 5.48 -74.77
C THR A 540 4.39 6.64 -75.05
N PRO A 541 4.96 6.74 -76.26
CA PRO A 541 5.74 7.90 -76.65
C PRO A 541 4.79 9.05 -76.98
N LEU A 542 4.86 10.17 -76.25
CA LEU A 542 4.30 11.42 -76.73
C LEU A 542 5.16 11.91 -77.90
N TRP A 543 4.57 11.91 -79.09
CA TRP A 543 4.97 12.79 -80.18
C TRP A 543 4.10 14.06 -80.15
N ALA A 544 4.59 15.11 -80.81
CA ALA A 544 3.94 16.41 -80.94
C ALA A 544 2.76 16.38 -81.94
#